data_AF-A0A916E1H6-F1
#
_entry.id   AF-A0A916E1H6-F1
#
_cell.length_a   1.000
_cell.length_b   1.000
_cell.length_c   1.000
_cell.angle_alpha   90.00
_cell.angle_beta   90.00
_cell.angle_gamma   90.00
#
_symmetry.space_group_name_H-M   'P 1'
#
loop_
_entity.id
_entity.type
_entity.pdbx_description
1 polymer ?
#
loop_
_entity_poly.entity_id
_entity_poly.type
_entity_poly.pdbx_seq_one_letter_code
_entity_poly.pdbx_strand_id
1 'polypeptide(L)'
;MEILYGLREKPIPNTREDYAKIYTDCWNNEQDNRPTINQVIAKLNAIILDFQQNHYNADFQLSRVQLSKSNNEISEDIIIQNFNRINIKEIEPLIFLNLIINDYDLLP
;
A
#
# COMPACT_ATOMS: atom_id res chain seq x y z
N MET A 1 19.10 5.65 4.91
CA MET A 1 19.71 6.00 3.60
C MET A 1 19.53 4.94 2.51
N GLU A 2 19.06 3.72 2.81
CA GLU A 2 19.00 2.61 1.83
C GLU A 2 18.06 2.86 0.63
N ILE A 3 16.95 3.57 0.85
CA ILE A 3 15.96 3.87 -0.19
C ILE A 3 16.54 4.76 -1.31
N LEU A 4 17.42 5.71 -0.97
CA LEU A 4 18.07 6.61 -1.94
C LEU A 4 18.97 5.84 -2.91
N TYR A 5 19.51 4.70 -2.48
CA TYR A 5 20.32 3.82 -3.31
C TYR A 5 19.48 2.77 -4.06
N GLY A 6 18.15 2.90 -4.06
CA GLY A 6 17.27 1.95 -4.73
C GLY A 6 17.17 0.60 -4.04
N LEU A 7 17.70 0.44 -2.81
CA LEU A 7 17.53 -0.79 -2.05
C LEU A 7 16.08 -0.93 -1.59
N ARG A 8 15.58 -2.15 -1.64
CA ARG A 8 14.21 -2.54 -1.31
C ARG A 8 14.23 -3.77 -0.42
N GLU A 9 13.12 -4.00 0.27
CA GLU A 9 12.94 -5.17 1.10
C GLU A 9 13.12 -6.47 0.29
N LYS A 10 13.72 -7.47 0.93
CA LYS A 10 13.78 -8.81 0.35
C LYS A 10 12.43 -9.49 0.57
N PRO A 11 11.91 -10.24 -0.41
CA PRO A 11 10.69 -11.01 -0.21
C PRO A 11 10.80 -11.91 1.01
N ILE A 12 9.77 -11.88 1.85
CA ILE A 12 9.67 -12.76 3.02
C ILE A 12 9.52 -14.20 2.51
N PRO A 13 10.28 -15.19 3.05
CA PRO A 13 10.14 -16.58 2.66
C PRO A 13 8.69 -17.06 2.73
N ASN A 14 8.29 -17.91 1.77
CA ASN A 14 6.92 -18.41 1.60
C ASN A 14 5.86 -17.36 1.23
N THR A 15 6.25 -16.11 0.94
CA THR A 15 5.36 -15.16 0.28
C THR A 15 5.08 -15.62 -1.13
N ARG A 16 3.81 -15.52 -1.56
CA ARG A 16 3.43 -15.87 -2.93
C ARG A 16 4.13 -14.96 -3.93
N GLU A 17 4.71 -15.56 -4.97
CA GLU A 17 5.58 -14.86 -5.92
C GLU A 17 4.84 -13.71 -6.63
N ASP A 18 3.59 -13.93 -6.99
CA ASP A 18 2.75 -12.91 -7.63
C ASP A 18 2.41 -11.74 -6.71
N TYR A 19 2.19 -11.97 -5.42
CA TYR A 19 2.02 -10.92 -4.44
C TYR A 19 3.34 -10.15 -4.26
N ALA A 20 4.46 -10.86 -4.19
CA ALA A 20 5.78 -10.24 -4.15
C ALA A 20 6.04 -9.33 -5.35
N LYS A 21 5.62 -9.78 -6.53
CA LYS A 21 5.70 -9.01 -7.76
C LYS A 21 4.88 -7.73 -7.71
N ILE A 22 3.71 -7.72 -7.04
CA ILE A 22 2.89 -6.51 -6.93
C ILE A 22 3.64 -5.39 -6.22
N TYR A 23 4.13 -5.62 -5.00
CA TYR A 23 4.83 -4.55 -4.27
C TYR A 23 6.17 -4.20 -4.94
N THR A 24 6.83 -5.16 -5.59
CA THR A 24 8.05 -4.91 -6.37
C THR A 24 7.76 -3.97 -7.55
N ASP A 25 6.70 -4.23 -8.32
CA ASP A 25 6.27 -3.38 -9.44
C ASP A 25 5.84 -1.98 -8.93
N CYS A 26 5.15 -1.90 -7.79
CA CYS A 26 4.75 -0.61 -7.18
C CYS A 26 5.93 0.26 -6.77
N TRP A 27 7.05 -0.37 -6.36
CA TRP A 27 8.26 0.30 -5.92
C TRP A 27 9.34 0.43 -7.00
N ASN A 28 8.95 0.34 -8.27
CA ASN A 28 9.83 0.55 -9.42
C ASN A 28 10.44 1.97 -9.40
N ASN A 29 11.75 2.06 -9.66
CA ASN A 29 12.46 3.33 -9.73
C ASN A 29 11.96 4.19 -10.89
N GLU A 30 11.62 3.56 -12.02
CA GLU A 30 11.03 4.22 -13.18
C GLU A 30 9.53 4.42 -12.95
N GLN A 31 9.10 5.68 -12.98
CA GLN A 31 7.71 6.05 -12.70
C GLN A 31 6.73 5.42 -13.69
N ASP A 32 7.09 5.39 -14.98
CA ASP A 32 6.23 4.85 -16.04
C ASP A 32 6.03 3.33 -15.94
N ASN A 33 6.92 2.64 -15.22
CA ASN A 33 6.81 1.21 -14.97
C ASN A 33 5.97 0.88 -13.74
N ARG A 34 5.55 1.88 -12.96
CA ARG A 34 4.69 1.66 -11.80
C ARG A 34 3.27 1.36 -12.26
N PRO A 35 2.62 0.31 -11.72
CA PRO A 35 1.26 0.02 -12.07
C PRO A 35 0.31 1.10 -11.53
N THR A 36 -0.78 1.33 -12.26
CA THR A 36 -1.90 2.13 -11.72
C THR A 36 -2.61 1.38 -10.61
N ILE A 37 -3.33 2.11 -9.75
CA ILE A 37 -4.10 1.48 -8.67
C ILE A 37 -5.10 0.44 -9.19
N ASN A 38 -5.69 0.68 -10.37
CA ASN A 38 -6.61 -0.26 -11.01
C ASN A 38 -5.91 -1.55 -11.45
N GLN A 39 -4.67 -1.45 -11.95
CA GLN A 39 -3.87 -2.63 -12.28
C GLN A 39 -3.45 -3.42 -11.04
N VAL A 40 -3.14 -2.74 -9.93
CA VAL A 40 -2.87 -3.37 -8.63
C VAL A 40 -4.10 -4.13 -8.13
N ILE A 41 -5.27 -3.49 -8.12
CA ILE A 41 -6.54 -4.11 -7.72
C ILE A 41 -6.84 -5.35 -8.59
N ALA A 42 -6.66 -5.24 -9.91
CA ALA A 42 -6.88 -6.36 -10.83
C ALA A 42 -5.95 -7.55 -10.52
N LYS A 43 -4.65 -7.30 -10.31
CA LYS A 43 -3.68 -8.34 -9.91
C LYS A 43 -4.06 -8.97 -8.57
N LEU A 44 -4.41 -8.18 -7.55
CA LEU A 44 -4.81 -8.69 -6.24
C LEU A 44 -6.08 -9.55 -6.31
N ASN A 45 -7.08 -9.15 -7.10
CA ASN A 45 -8.29 -9.94 -7.30
C ASN A 45 -8.01 -11.27 -7.99
N ALA A 46 -7.13 -11.28 -8.99
CA ALA A 46 -6.67 -12.53 -9.61
C ALA A 46 -5.98 -13.43 -8.59
N ILE A 47 -5.19 -12.84 -7.69
CA ILE A 47 -4.51 -13.58 -6.63
C ILE A 47 -5.51 -14.28 -5.70
N ILE A 48 -6.49 -13.52 -5.22
CA ILE A 48 -7.55 -14.02 -4.33
C ILE A 48 -8.36 -15.13 -5.02
N LEU A 49 -8.72 -14.94 -6.30
CA LEU A 49 -9.49 -15.92 -7.06
C LEU A 49 -8.73 -17.24 -7.22
N ASP A 50 -7.45 -17.18 -7.55
CA ASP A 50 -6.59 -18.37 -7.64
C ASP A 50 -6.48 -19.09 -6.29
N PHE A 51 -6.31 -18.34 -5.19
CA PHE A 51 -6.31 -18.92 -3.83
C PHE A 51 -7.62 -19.67 -3.52
N GLN A 52 -8.76 -19.10 -3.93
CA GLN A 52 -10.08 -19.70 -3.73
C GLN A 52 -10.33 -20.93 -4.61
N GLN A 53 -9.81 -20.95 -5.83
CA GLN A 53 -9.96 -22.09 -6.74
C GLN A 53 -9.09 -23.27 -6.32
N ASN A 54 -7.90 -23.00 -5.77
CA ASN A 54 -6.97 -24.03 -5.31
C ASN A 54 -7.30 -24.58 -3.91
N HIS A 55 -8.13 -23.87 -3.13
CA HIS A 55 -8.64 -24.32 -1.83
C HIS A 55 -10.17 -24.49 -1.86
N TYR A 56 -10.66 -25.56 -2.52
CA TYR A 56 -12.07 -25.95 -2.39
C TYR A 56 -12.41 -26.31 -0.93
N ASN A 57 -13.23 -25.47 -0.30
CA ASN A 57 -13.88 -25.54 1.02
C ASN A 57 -12.97 -25.24 2.22
N ALA A 58 -13.33 -24.42 3.22
CA ALA A 58 -14.62 -23.87 3.62
C ALA A 58 -14.43 -22.44 4.18
N ASP A 59 -15.51 -21.64 4.18
CA ASP A 59 -15.71 -20.41 4.96
C ASP A 59 -15.48 -19.03 4.30
N PHE A 60 -14.92 -18.92 3.08
CA PHE A 60 -14.81 -17.61 2.41
C PHE A 60 -16.11 -17.12 1.71
N GLN A 61 -17.25 -17.74 1.98
CA GLN A 61 -18.56 -17.23 1.52
C GLN A 61 -19.08 -16.07 2.39
N LEU A 62 -18.47 -15.77 3.55
CA LEU A 62 -19.06 -14.81 4.51
C LEU A 62 -18.78 -13.32 4.21
N SER A 63 -17.80 -12.97 3.36
CA SER A 63 -17.43 -11.56 3.11
C SER A 63 -18.01 -10.94 1.84
N ARG A 64 -18.43 -11.73 0.84
CA ARG A 64 -18.96 -11.19 -0.43
C ARG A 64 -20.41 -10.69 -0.34
N VAL A 65 -21.15 -11.10 0.70
CA VAL A 65 -22.54 -10.63 0.93
C VAL A 65 -22.57 -9.22 1.55
N GLN A 66 -21.48 -8.73 2.15
CA GLN A 66 -21.48 -7.43 2.84
C GLN A 66 -20.86 -6.27 2.04
N LEU A 67 -20.10 -6.52 0.95
CA LEU A 67 -19.45 -5.45 0.20
C LEU A 67 -20.20 -4.98 -1.06
N SER A 68 -21.42 -5.47 -1.30
CA SER A 68 -22.28 -5.08 -2.42
C SER A 68 -23.39 -4.08 -2.06
N LYS A 69 -23.36 -3.50 -0.84
CA LYS A 69 -24.26 -2.40 -0.43
C LYS A 69 -23.50 -1.29 0.28
N SER A 70 -22.74 -0.50 -0.47
CA SER A 70 -22.56 0.92 -0.15
C SER A 70 -21.94 1.63 -1.35
N ASN A 71 -22.75 1.94 -2.36
CA ASN A 71 -22.46 3.07 -3.24
C ASN A 71 -22.68 4.35 -2.42
N ASN A 72 -21.74 4.69 -1.55
CA ASN A 72 -21.72 5.99 -0.92
C ASN A 72 -20.38 6.60 -1.31
N GLU A 73 -20.41 7.65 -2.11
CA GLU A 73 -19.30 8.60 -2.20
C GLU A 73 -18.87 8.94 -0.78
N ILE A 74 -17.72 8.42 -0.36
CA ILE A 74 -17.17 8.69 0.96
C ILE A 74 -16.71 10.13 0.89
N SER A 75 -17.45 11.04 1.53
CA SER A 75 -17.09 12.45 1.62
C SER A 75 -15.66 12.59 2.11
N GLU A 76 -14.87 13.45 1.45
CA GLU A 76 -13.48 13.75 1.81
C GLU A 76 -13.35 14.14 3.30
N ASP A 77 -14.40 14.75 3.87
CA ASP A 77 -14.49 15.12 5.28
C ASP A 77 -14.42 13.92 6.22
N ILE A 78 -14.98 12.76 5.84
CA ILE A 78 -14.95 11.52 6.64
C ILE A 78 -13.52 10.97 6.67
N ILE A 79 -12.81 11.07 5.55
CA ILE A 79 -11.42 10.62 5.43
C ILE A 79 -10.52 11.47 6.32
N ILE A 80 -10.66 12.81 6.27
CA ILE A 80 -9.88 13.76 7.08
C ILE A 80 -10.13 13.54 8.58
N GLN A 81 -11.38 13.33 9.00
CA GLN A 81 -11.71 13.07 10.40
C GLN A 81 -11.09 11.77 10.93
N ASN A 82 -10.97 10.75 10.08
CA ASN A 82 -10.33 9.50 10.47
C ASN A 82 -8.81 9.67 10.66
N PHE A 83 -8.14 10.48 9.83
CA PHE A 83 -6.72 10.78 10.01
C PHE A 83 -6.42 11.50 11.33
N ASN A 84 -7.27 12.45 11.72
CA ASN A 84 -7.10 13.20 12.98
C ASN A 84 -7.25 12.32 14.23
N ARG A 85 -7.86 11.13 14.12
CA ARG A 85 -8.05 10.19 15.23
C ARG A 85 -6.86 9.25 15.43
N ILE A 86 -5.88 9.27 14.53
CA ILE A 86 -4.67 8.46 14.67
C ILE A 86 -3.80 9.08 15.77
N ASN A 87 -3.67 8.39 16.90
CA ASN A 87 -2.84 8.82 18.02
C ASN A 87 -1.36 8.55 17.71
N ILE A 88 -0.66 9.53 17.12
CA ILE A 88 0.73 9.41 16.67
C ILE A 88 1.78 9.41 17.79
N LYS A 89 1.41 9.18 19.05
CA LYS A 89 2.33 9.25 20.20
C LYS A 89 3.50 8.25 20.15
N GLU A 90 3.41 7.19 19.33
CA GLU A 90 4.51 6.23 19.10
C GLU A 90 5.30 6.49 17.80
N ILE A 91 4.98 7.54 17.04
CA ILE A 91 5.78 7.95 15.89
C ILE A 91 6.70 9.08 16.36
N GLU A 92 7.82 8.70 16.97
CA GLU A 92 8.94 9.62 17.19
C GLU A 92 9.32 10.25 15.83
N PRO A 93 9.33 11.58 15.69
CA PRO A 93 9.30 12.23 14.38
C PRO A 93 10.66 12.18 13.68
N LEU A 94 10.92 11.12 12.90
CA LEU A 94 11.96 11.12 11.85
C LEU A 94 11.72 12.20 10.78
N ILE A 95 10.53 12.80 10.75
CA ILE A 95 10.13 13.88 9.84
C ILE A 95 10.76 15.23 10.22
N PHE A 96 11.07 15.47 11.51
CA PHE A 96 11.56 16.79 11.94
C PHE A 96 13.04 17.04 11.57
N LEU A 97 13.85 15.99 11.43
CA LEU A 97 15.27 16.15 11.09
C LEU A 97 15.48 16.49 9.60
N ASN A 98 14.60 16.03 8.71
CA ASN A 98 14.75 16.22 7.27
C ASN A 98 14.24 17.59 6.76
N LEU A 99 13.48 18.33 7.54
CA LEU A 99 13.02 19.68 7.15
C LEU A 99 14.05 20.76 7.50
N ILE A 100 14.85 20.58 8.57
CA ILE A 100 15.84 21.57 9.00
C ILE A 100 17.08 21.58 8.09
N ILE A 101 17.42 20.44 7.47
CA ILE A 101 18.62 20.34 6.61
C ILE A 101 18.43 21.05 5.27
N ASN A 102 17.19 21.20 4.78
CA ASN A 102 16.94 21.72 3.44
C ASN A 102 16.91 23.27 3.34
N ASP A 103 16.95 23.99 4.46
CA ASP A 103 16.85 25.47 4.46
C ASP A 103 18.21 26.20 4.58
N TYR A 104 19.33 25.49 4.81
CA TYR A 104 20.65 26.14 5.01
C TYR A 104 21.57 26.19 3.79
N ASP A 105 21.25 25.49 2.70
CA ASP A 105 22.13 25.42 1.50
C ASP A 105 21.66 26.29 0.31
N LEU A 106 20.78 27.28 0.55
CA LEU A 106 20.35 28.24 -0.47
C LEU A 106 20.40 29.68 0.02
N LEU A 107 21.60 30.23 0.21
CA LEU A 107 21.86 31.67 0.12
C LEU A 107 23.23 31.89 -0.55
N PRO A 108 23.41 33.03 -1.27
CA PRO A 108 23.99 33.09 -2.61
C PRO A 108 25.52 32.98 -2.70
#